data_AF-A0A956NPI0-F1
#
_entry.id   AF-A0A956NPI0-F1
#
_cell.length_a   1.000
_cell.length_b   1.000
_cell.length_c   1.000
_cell.angle_alpha   90.00
_cell.angle_beta   90.00
_cell.angle_gamma   90.00
#
_symmetry.space_group_name_H-M   'P 1'
#
loop_
_entity.id
_entity.type
_entity.pdbx_description
1 polymer ?
#
loop_
_entity_poly.entity_id
_entity_poly.type
_entity_poly.pdbx_seq_one_letter_code
_entity_poly.pdbx_strand_id
1 'polypeptide(L)'
;ASSDGGFGGHVISLAGGTMRVEGVELYRMGQAGVIARYPLHWHMAGSVPGQYVRNNSIWRTNQRCITIHGTDDAEASGNVCYDHQGHGYFLEDGSESGNLIVGNLGLVSRVPAQAVRLLASDANPATFWLTHPANTVHDNHAAGSTGFGFWYALPVAPTGLSTGQPDAPRLTPLGSFRGNVAHSNRRAGLQVDDGPRADGTTEVTSYTPRLGALSGGEPVPAIFEDFTGWKHRGRAVWLRGTAHRLRGAVLADNMIGATFASSESWLEDALVIGETANQTAIPDPTFPIRGYEFYDGTVGARRVTFVNFMPTAQRPASALGYNRNNSFAISTANFGEAIALVNANAVWLEDPHADRDGDKAAVFRDIDGSVTGEPGRTVVANAPLLVGPSCTWRAEWNSWICPERYVQLQVRSDAGEAVAPLTLARGDGSAATALVGIPNAPSRAFMSVVPGRGYRVTWNGAQPLRPRLVLSRVAEGDRVRVDFPYPATPVRVVRDYQNGSPLPVASSLADAEAAGGDRWWRDPSTGLVTVILHVRSGRTSTTVELQPQ
;
A
#
# COMPACT_ATOMS: atom_id res chain seq x y z
N ALA A 1 6.66 16.83 -42.85
CA ALA A 1 7.91 16.14 -42.46
C ALA A 1 8.18 16.42 -40.99
N SER A 2 8.53 15.41 -40.20
CA SER A 2 8.97 15.60 -38.81
C SER A 2 10.34 16.26 -38.79
N SER A 3 10.56 17.32 -38.00
CA SER A 3 11.90 17.86 -37.80
C SER A 3 12.63 17.12 -36.68
N ASP A 4 13.97 17.11 -36.72
CA ASP A 4 14.79 16.63 -35.61
C ASP A 4 14.64 17.50 -34.34
N GLY A 5 13.97 18.64 -34.44
CA GLY A 5 13.67 19.56 -33.34
C GLY A 5 12.43 19.20 -32.51
N GLY A 6 11.87 18.00 -32.67
CA GLY A 6 10.72 17.55 -31.88
C GLY A 6 9.36 18.03 -32.38
N PHE A 7 9.26 18.46 -33.64
CA PHE A 7 8.01 18.92 -34.26
C PHE A 7 7.55 17.91 -35.31
N GLY A 8 6.58 17.07 -34.94
CA GLY A 8 5.96 16.06 -35.80
C GLY A 8 4.50 16.36 -36.13
N GLY A 9 3.92 15.56 -37.03
CA GLY A 9 2.48 15.58 -37.27
C GLY A 9 1.69 15.12 -36.03
N HIS A 10 0.41 15.47 -35.95
CA HIS A 10 -0.49 15.03 -34.88
C HIS A 10 -1.88 14.75 -35.46
N VAL A 11 -2.64 13.85 -34.83
CA VAL A 11 -4.04 13.56 -35.19
C VAL A 11 -4.90 13.81 -33.96
N ILE A 12 -6.01 14.52 -34.12
CA ILE A 12 -6.95 14.82 -33.05
C ILE A 12 -8.38 14.63 -33.56
N SER A 13 -9.19 13.90 -32.79
CA SER A 13 -10.64 13.79 -32.98
C SER A 13 -11.35 14.51 -31.86
N LEU A 14 -12.09 15.56 -32.21
CA LEU A 14 -12.91 16.35 -31.28
C LEU A 14 -14.32 15.75 -31.15
N ALA A 15 -15.13 16.29 -30.23
CA ALA A 15 -16.56 15.99 -30.14
C ALA A 15 -17.26 16.06 -31.51
N GLY A 16 -18.08 15.05 -31.82
CA GLY A 16 -18.76 14.90 -33.11
C GLY A 16 -17.88 14.35 -34.25
N GLY A 17 -16.57 14.23 -34.05
CA GLY A 17 -15.65 13.56 -34.96
C GLY A 17 -15.71 12.03 -34.86
N THR A 18 -15.21 11.35 -35.89
CA THR A 18 -15.04 9.89 -35.91
C THR A 18 -13.59 9.54 -36.22
N MET A 19 -12.93 8.82 -35.32
CA MET A 19 -11.59 8.26 -35.51
C MET A 19 -11.65 6.74 -35.64
N ARG A 20 -11.20 6.23 -36.79
CA ARG A 20 -11.02 4.81 -37.09
C ARG A 20 -9.69 4.66 -37.82
N VAL A 21 -8.65 4.31 -37.08
CA VAL A 21 -7.27 4.23 -37.61
C VAL A 21 -6.76 2.81 -37.45
N GLU A 22 -6.34 2.20 -38.55
CA GLU A 22 -5.89 0.81 -38.54
C GLU A 22 -4.75 0.55 -39.53
N GLY A 23 -3.77 -0.25 -39.08
CA GLY A 23 -2.71 -0.77 -39.93
C GLY A 23 -1.75 0.31 -40.44
N VAL A 24 -1.64 1.45 -39.76
CA VAL A 24 -0.76 2.55 -40.18
C VAL A 24 0.51 2.65 -39.34
N GLU A 25 1.53 3.27 -39.92
CA GLU A 25 2.74 3.68 -39.21
C GLU A 25 2.70 5.19 -38.88
N LEU A 26 2.92 5.54 -37.62
CA LEU A 26 3.10 6.89 -37.13
C LEU A 26 4.53 7.06 -36.59
N TYR A 27 5.42 7.56 -37.45
CA TYR A 27 6.84 7.76 -37.14
C TYR A 27 7.15 9.23 -36.81
N ARG A 28 7.84 9.48 -35.68
CA ARG A 28 8.25 10.84 -35.25
C ARG A 28 7.09 11.85 -35.19
N MET A 29 5.92 11.37 -34.80
CA MET A 29 4.74 12.20 -34.58
C MET A 29 4.67 12.74 -33.15
N GLY A 30 3.73 13.66 -32.93
CA GLY A 30 3.64 14.49 -31.73
C GLY A 30 4.58 15.70 -31.78
N GLN A 31 4.29 16.71 -30.95
CA GLN A 31 5.08 17.93 -30.84
C GLN A 31 5.57 18.10 -29.39
N ALA A 32 6.90 18.12 -29.21
CA ALA A 32 7.52 18.27 -27.91
C ALA A 32 7.11 19.58 -27.23
N GLY A 33 6.64 19.51 -25.97
CA GLY A 33 6.27 20.67 -25.19
C GLY A 33 4.97 21.37 -25.60
N VAL A 34 4.20 20.82 -26.55
CA VAL A 34 2.93 21.39 -27.00
C VAL A 34 1.77 20.49 -26.59
N ILE A 35 0.89 21.01 -25.71
CA ILE A 35 -0.30 20.29 -25.22
C ILE A 35 -1.22 19.93 -26.41
N ALA A 36 -1.86 18.76 -26.32
CA ALA A 36 -2.83 18.25 -27.30
C ALA A 36 -2.28 18.05 -28.73
N ARG A 37 -0.96 17.88 -28.88
CA ARG A 37 -0.29 17.58 -30.16
C ARG A 37 0.38 16.22 -30.08
N TYR A 38 -0.43 15.16 -30.14
CA TYR A 38 -0.01 13.76 -29.99
C TYR A 38 -0.24 12.96 -31.28
N PRO A 39 0.42 11.81 -31.48
CA PRO A 39 0.24 11.01 -32.68
C PRO A 39 -1.23 10.64 -32.95
N LEU A 40 -1.94 10.16 -31.93
CA LEU A 40 -3.37 9.84 -31.96
C LEU A 40 -4.03 10.35 -30.67
N HIS A 41 -5.11 11.13 -30.79
CA HIS A 41 -5.74 11.80 -29.66
C HIS A 41 -7.26 11.90 -29.85
N TRP A 42 -8.04 11.20 -29.02
CA TRP A 42 -9.44 11.59 -28.79
C TRP A 42 -9.46 12.69 -27.74
N HIS A 43 -10.03 13.84 -28.08
CA HIS A 43 -10.02 15.00 -27.22
C HIS A 43 -11.44 15.49 -26.95
N MET A 44 -11.90 15.29 -25.73
CA MET A 44 -13.23 15.64 -25.26
C MET A 44 -14.32 15.10 -26.20
N ALA A 45 -14.16 13.86 -26.69
CA ALA A 45 -15.04 13.31 -27.71
C ALA A 45 -16.36 12.74 -27.13
N GLY A 46 -16.47 12.64 -25.80
CA GLY A 46 -17.58 12.00 -25.11
C GLY A 46 -17.59 10.49 -25.33
N SER A 47 -18.77 9.87 -25.31
CA SER A 47 -18.93 8.44 -25.62
C SER A 47 -18.76 8.20 -27.13
N VAL A 48 -17.84 7.32 -27.51
CA VAL A 48 -17.46 7.05 -28.90
C VAL A 48 -17.52 5.56 -29.30
N PRO A 49 -18.61 4.83 -29.00
CA PRO A 49 -18.70 3.40 -29.29
C PRO A 49 -18.46 3.13 -30.78
N GLY A 50 -17.59 2.15 -31.06
CA GLY A 50 -17.21 1.76 -32.42
C GLY A 50 -16.16 2.66 -33.09
N GLN A 51 -15.56 3.59 -32.35
CA GLN A 51 -14.31 4.25 -32.74
C GLN A 51 -13.10 3.46 -32.25
N TYR A 52 -12.04 3.42 -33.06
CA TYR A 52 -10.87 2.60 -32.75
C TYR A 52 -9.57 3.17 -33.29
N VAL A 53 -8.48 2.87 -32.58
CA VAL A 53 -7.11 2.87 -33.11
C VAL A 53 -6.56 1.46 -32.89
N ARG A 54 -6.35 0.71 -33.97
CA ARG A 54 -5.94 -0.70 -33.86
C ARG A 54 -4.83 -1.13 -34.80
N ASN A 55 -3.99 -2.08 -34.35
CA ASN A 55 -2.94 -2.67 -35.20
C ASN A 55 -1.97 -1.64 -35.81
N ASN A 56 -1.67 -0.54 -35.11
CA ASN A 56 -0.78 0.52 -35.60
C ASN A 56 0.64 0.40 -35.04
N SER A 57 1.62 0.87 -35.80
CA SER A 57 3.01 1.04 -35.35
C SER A 57 3.28 2.51 -35.05
N ILE A 58 3.56 2.85 -33.79
CA ILE A 58 3.73 4.22 -33.31
C ILE A 58 5.11 4.31 -32.67
N TRP A 59 6.05 5.03 -33.28
CA TRP A 59 7.42 5.00 -32.76
C TRP A 59 8.25 6.26 -32.96
N ARG A 60 9.22 6.44 -32.05
CA ARG A 60 10.04 7.66 -31.93
C ARG A 60 9.21 8.94 -31.75
N THR A 61 8.13 8.86 -31.00
CA THR A 61 7.22 9.99 -30.82
C THR A 61 7.84 11.06 -29.93
N ASN A 62 7.51 12.32 -30.23
CA ASN A 62 8.04 13.44 -29.48
C ASN A 62 7.28 13.69 -28.16
N GLN A 63 6.07 13.16 -28.04
CA GLN A 63 5.15 13.28 -26.90
C GLN A 63 4.04 12.22 -27.05
N ARG A 64 3.94 11.28 -26.10
CA ARG A 64 2.88 10.25 -26.00
C ARG A 64 2.75 9.33 -27.23
N CYS A 65 1.87 8.34 -27.17
CA CYS A 65 1.48 7.52 -28.32
C CYS A 65 0.01 7.68 -28.64
N ILE A 66 -0.86 7.26 -27.71
CA ILE A 66 -2.31 7.32 -27.83
C ILE A 66 -2.85 8.02 -26.59
N THR A 67 -3.62 9.08 -26.80
CA THR A 67 -4.29 9.83 -25.74
C THR A 67 -5.81 9.67 -25.85
N ILE A 68 -6.42 9.30 -24.74
CA ILE A 68 -7.87 9.29 -24.53
C ILE A 68 -8.15 10.36 -23.48
N HIS A 69 -8.73 11.48 -23.89
CA HIS A 69 -9.00 12.63 -23.02
C HIS A 69 -10.48 12.97 -23.04
N GLY A 70 -11.15 12.94 -21.89
CA GLY A 70 -12.59 13.22 -21.76
C GLY A 70 -13.45 12.40 -22.71
N THR A 71 -13.08 11.13 -22.89
CA THR A 71 -13.65 10.22 -23.90
C THR A 71 -13.91 8.85 -23.28
N ASP A 72 -15.08 8.30 -23.60
CA ASP A 72 -15.57 7.01 -23.12
C ASP A 72 -15.77 6.03 -24.28
N ASP A 73 -15.75 4.73 -23.99
CA ASP A 73 -16.08 3.65 -24.93
C ASP A 73 -15.19 3.59 -26.21
N ALA A 74 -13.98 4.16 -26.16
CA ALA A 74 -13.00 4.08 -27.25
C ALA A 74 -12.21 2.76 -27.22
N GLU A 75 -11.80 2.28 -28.39
CA GLU A 75 -10.93 1.10 -28.51
C GLU A 75 -9.49 1.47 -28.92
N ALA A 76 -8.52 1.13 -28.08
CA ALA A 76 -7.11 1.10 -28.41
C ALA A 76 -6.59 -0.34 -28.32
N SER A 77 -6.43 -1.03 -29.46
CA SER A 77 -6.11 -2.46 -29.48
C SER A 77 -4.97 -2.88 -30.42
N GLY A 78 -4.12 -3.81 -30.01
CA GLY A 78 -3.08 -4.37 -30.90
C GLY A 78 -2.03 -3.37 -31.40
N ASN A 79 -1.91 -2.19 -30.77
CA ASN A 79 -0.95 -1.17 -31.20
C ASN A 79 0.43 -1.42 -30.61
N VAL A 80 1.48 -0.99 -31.33
CA VAL A 80 2.85 -0.93 -30.83
C VAL A 80 3.24 0.53 -30.59
N CYS A 81 3.68 0.85 -29.38
CA CYS A 81 4.21 2.15 -28.97
C CYS A 81 5.70 1.99 -28.57
N TYR A 82 6.64 2.45 -29.39
CA TYR A 82 8.08 2.23 -29.18
C TYR A 82 8.90 3.53 -29.14
N ASP A 83 9.78 3.68 -28.15
CA ASP A 83 10.70 4.83 -28.00
C ASP A 83 9.92 6.16 -27.98
N HIS A 84 9.06 6.32 -26.97
CA HIS A 84 8.20 7.49 -26.82
C HIS A 84 8.64 8.37 -25.65
N GLN A 85 8.39 9.68 -25.75
CA GLN A 85 8.61 10.65 -24.67
C GLN A 85 7.36 10.79 -23.80
N GLY A 86 7.53 10.75 -22.49
CA GLY A 86 6.44 10.88 -21.51
C GLY A 86 5.58 9.62 -21.40
N HIS A 87 4.36 9.76 -20.88
CA HIS A 87 3.41 8.64 -20.80
C HIS A 87 2.97 8.13 -22.19
N GLY A 88 2.82 6.82 -22.37
CA GLY A 88 2.59 6.19 -23.69
C GLY A 88 1.11 6.14 -24.10
N TYR A 89 0.39 5.16 -23.56
CA TYR A 89 -1.08 5.06 -23.59
C TYR A 89 -1.60 5.85 -22.40
N PHE A 90 -2.34 6.93 -22.66
CA PHE A 90 -2.57 7.98 -21.66
C PHE A 90 -4.05 8.35 -21.57
N LEU A 91 -4.65 8.11 -20.39
CA LEU A 91 -5.93 8.67 -19.99
C LEU A 91 -5.65 9.97 -19.22
N GLU A 92 -6.29 11.07 -19.58
CA GLU A 92 -5.80 12.40 -19.19
C GLU A 92 -6.35 12.85 -17.84
N ASP A 93 -7.67 12.92 -17.68
CA ASP A 93 -8.26 13.71 -16.60
C ASP A 93 -8.93 12.89 -15.50
N GLY A 94 -9.15 11.59 -15.70
CA GLY A 94 -9.83 10.73 -14.74
C GLY A 94 -11.35 10.70 -14.92
N SER A 95 -11.85 11.06 -16.10
CA SER A 95 -13.26 10.91 -16.49
C SER A 95 -13.45 9.89 -17.62
N GLU A 96 -12.38 9.20 -18.03
CA GLU A 96 -12.37 8.33 -19.20
C GLU A 96 -12.66 6.88 -18.83
N SER A 97 -13.86 6.40 -19.13
CA SER A 97 -14.40 5.10 -18.71
C SER A 97 -14.90 4.26 -19.89
N GLY A 98 -15.11 2.96 -19.64
CA GLY A 98 -15.63 2.04 -20.67
C GLY A 98 -14.65 1.74 -21.82
N ASN A 99 -13.45 2.30 -21.81
CA ASN A 99 -12.48 2.13 -22.88
C ASN A 99 -11.90 0.72 -22.91
N LEU A 100 -11.60 0.24 -24.12
CA LEU A 100 -10.92 -1.02 -24.36
C LEU A 100 -9.44 -0.74 -24.65
N ILE A 101 -8.55 -1.22 -23.78
CA ILE A 101 -7.10 -1.11 -23.91
C ILE A 101 -6.56 -2.53 -23.93
N VAL A 102 -6.46 -3.13 -25.12
CA VAL A 102 -6.30 -4.59 -25.25
C VAL A 102 -5.16 -4.97 -26.18
N GLY A 103 -4.29 -5.89 -25.77
CA GLY A 103 -3.28 -6.48 -26.65
C GLY A 103 -2.23 -5.49 -27.16
N ASN A 104 -2.02 -4.37 -26.47
CA ASN A 104 -1.06 -3.36 -26.90
C ASN A 104 0.35 -3.65 -26.36
N LEU A 105 1.37 -3.34 -27.15
CA LEU A 105 2.77 -3.42 -26.75
C LEU A 105 3.37 -2.02 -26.62
N GLY A 106 3.85 -1.68 -25.43
CA GLY A 106 4.59 -0.45 -25.20
C GLY A 106 6.03 -0.72 -24.74
N LEU A 107 6.98 -0.02 -25.36
CA LEU A 107 8.41 -0.26 -25.22
C LEU A 107 9.18 1.06 -25.09
N VAL A 108 10.10 1.13 -24.13
CA VAL A 108 11.07 2.24 -23.99
C VAL A 108 10.38 3.59 -23.77
N SER A 109 9.73 3.76 -22.62
CA SER A 109 9.15 5.04 -22.18
C SER A 109 10.21 5.95 -21.56
N ARG A 110 10.46 7.11 -22.17
CA ARG A 110 11.58 8.00 -21.82
C ARG A 110 11.11 9.27 -21.14
N VAL A 111 11.93 9.74 -20.19
CA VAL A 111 11.72 11.04 -19.55
C VAL A 111 11.95 12.15 -20.58
N PRO A 112 10.95 13.01 -20.86
CA PRO A 112 11.16 14.20 -21.66
C PRO A 112 12.15 15.14 -20.97
N ALA A 113 12.94 15.85 -21.78
CA ALA A 113 13.77 16.94 -21.28
C ALA A 113 12.90 17.97 -20.54
N GLN A 114 13.43 18.54 -19.46
CA GLN A 114 12.64 19.40 -18.55
C GLN A 114 11.93 20.56 -19.27
N ALA A 115 12.57 21.15 -20.29
CA ALA A 115 12.03 22.27 -21.06
C ALA A 115 10.80 21.93 -21.92
N VAL A 116 10.55 20.65 -22.22
CA VAL A 116 9.46 20.18 -23.10
C VAL A 116 8.55 19.17 -22.41
N ARG A 117 8.65 19.08 -21.08
CA ARG A 117 7.84 18.20 -20.25
C ARG A 117 6.46 18.81 -20.03
N LEU A 118 5.39 18.04 -20.25
CA LEU A 118 4.02 18.54 -20.10
C LEU A 118 3.49 18.35 -18.69
N LEU A 119 3.75 17.20 -18.06
CA LEU A 119 3.30 16.90 -16.70
C LEU A 119 4.48 16.69 -15.76
N ALA A 120 4.32 17.02 -14.48
CA ALA A 120 5.35 16.70 -13.48
C ALA A 120 5.61 15.17 -13.42
N SER A 121 4.55 14.37 -13.61
CA SER A 121 4.59 12.90 -13.65
C SER A 121 5.41 12.32 -14.81
N ASP A 122 5.61 13.06 -15.92
CA ASP A 122 6.48 12.63 -17.03
C ASP A 122 7.95 12.49 -16.60
N ALA A 123 8.32 12.96 -15.40
CA ALA A 123 9.61 12.64 -14.78
C ALA A 123 9.77 11.14 -14.47
N ASN A 124 8.67 10.40 -14.39
CA ASN A 124 8.59 8.96 -14.15
C ASN A 124 7.52 8.36 -15.08
N PRO A 125 7.74 8.35 -16.40
CA PRO A 125 6.71 8.01 -17.36
C PRO A 125 6.19 6.59 -17.13
N ALA A 126 4.90 6.39 -17.44
CA ALA A 126 4.29 5.08 -17.50
C ALA A 126 4.07 4.69 -18.95
N THR A 127 4.27 3.42 -19.27
CA THR A 127 3.86 2.92 -20.58
C THR A 127 2.34 3.00 -20.73
N PHE A 128 1.60 2.61 -19.68
CA PHE A 128 0.16 2.77 -19.55
C PHE A 128 -0.14 3.65 -18.33
N TRP A 129 -0.57 4.88 -18.58
CA TRP A 129 -1.02 5.83 -17.57
C TRP A 129 -2.54 5.85 -17.55
N LEU A 130 -3.12 5.39 -16.44
CA LEU A 130 -4.54 5.08 -16.30
C LEU A 130 -5.12 5.93 -15.15
N THR A 131 -5.88 6.96 -15.47
CA THR A 131 -6.45 7.89 -14.47
C THR A 131 -7.85 7.51 -14.02
N HIS A 132 -8.48 6.53 -14.66
CA HIS A 132 -9.80 6.03 -14.28
C HIS A 132 -9.83 4.49 -14.28
N PRO A 133 -10.37 3.84 -13.24
CA PRO A 133 -10.23 2.39 -13.09
C PRO A 133 -11.27 1.58 -13.89
N ALA A 134 -12.39 2.19 -14.29
CA ALA A 134 -13.48 1.50 -14.99
C ALA A 134 -13.21 1.35 -16.50
N ASN A 135 -12.11 0.70 -16.85
CA ASN A 135 -11.72 0.39 -18.23
C ASN A 135 -11.37 -1.10 -18.35
N THR A 136 -11.41 -1.65 -19.56
CA THR A 136 -10.94 -3.02 -19.85
C THR A 136 -9.48 -2.95 -20.27
N VAL A 137 -8.57 -3.46 -19.42
CA VAL A 137 -7.13 -3.43 -19.65
C VAL A 137 -6.61 -4.86 -19.68
N HIS A 138 -6.56 -5.45 -20.88
CA HIS A 138 -6.25 -6.88 -21.05
C HIS A 138 -5.05 -7.12 -21.96
N ASP A 139 -4.25 -8.14 -21.62
CA ASP A 139 -3.23 -8.71 -22.51
C ASP A 139 -2.23 -7.69 -23.07
N ASN A 140 -2.02 -6.57 -22.36
CA ASN A 140 -1.07 -5.55 -22.77
C ASN A 140 0.34 -5.89 -22.23
N HIS A 141 1.37 -5.44 -22.92
CA HIS A 141 2.75 -5.67 -22.57
C HIS A 141 3.49 -4.34 -22.44
N ALA A 142 4.00 -4.03 -21.25
CA ALA A 142 4.81 -2.85 -20.95
C ALA A 142 6.26 -3.20 -20.66
N ALA A 143 7.23 -2.66 -21.42
CA ALA A 143 8.63 -2.97 -21.17
C ALA A 143 9.61 -1.81 -21.33
N GLY A 144 10.59 -1.73 -20.42
CA GLY A 144 11.72 -0.80 -20.53
C GLY A 144 11.38 0.66 -20.23
N SER A 145 10.34 0.93 -19.44
CA SER A 145 10.02 2.28 -18.99
C SER A 145 11.05 2.79 -17.96
N THR A 146 11.46 4.05 -18.10
CA THR A 146 12.23 4.77 -17.08
C THR A 146 11.44 5.06 -15.80
N GLY A 147 10.12 4.87 -15.81
CA GLY A 147 9.25 4.88 -14.64
C GLY A 147 8.55 3.53 -14.48
N PHE A 148 7.29 3.48 -14.86
CA PHE A 148 6.35 2.39 -14.57
C PHE A 148 5.89 1.67 -15.84
N GLY A 149 5.45 0.41 -15.70
CA GLY A 149 4.73 -0.29 -16.76
C GLY A 149 3.28 0.20 -16.85
N PHE A 150 2.49 -0.18 -15.85
CA PHE A 150 1.12 0.27 -15.64
C PHE A 150 1.06 1.15 -14.39
N TRP A 151 0.42 2.31 -14.52
CA TRP A 151 0.19 3.23 -13.42
C TRP A 151 -1.29 3.61 -13.38
N TYR A 152 -2.02 3.03 -12.43
CA TYR A 152 -3.34 3.52 -12.02
C TYR A 152 -3.14 4.74 -11.11
N ALA A 153 -3.03 5.91 -11.74
CA ALA A 153 -2.82 7.19 -11.09
C ALA A 153 -4.18 7.90 -10.90
N LEU A 154 -4.91 7.52 -9.85
CA LEU A 154 -6.32 7.90 -9.72
C LEU A 154 -6.49 9.25 -9.00
N PRO A 155 -6.96 10.32 -9.66
CA PRO A 155 -7.26 11.57 -8.98
C PRO A 155 -8.50 11.43 -8.08
N VAL A 156 -8.65 12.33 -7.11
CA VAL A 156 -9.82 12.32 -6.21
C VAL A 156 -11.13 12.55 -6.96
N ALA A 157 -11.08 13.40 -7.98
CA ALA A 157 -12.14 13.74 -8.91
C ALA A 157 -11.47 14.14 -10.24
N PRO A 158 -12.20 14.15 -11.36
CA PRO A 158 -11.68 14.59 -12.65
C PRO A 158 -10.95 15.93 -12.57
N THR A 159 -9.82 16.01 -13.26
CA THR A 159 -8.97 17.21 -13.36
C THR A 159 -9.09 17.84 -14.74
N GLY A 160 -8.25 18.83 -15.06
CA GLY A 160 -8.14 19.40 -16.40
C GLY A 160 -9.47 19.90 -16.97
N LEU A 161 -9.73 19.57 -18.25
CA LEU A 161 -10.94 19.95 -18.96
C LEU A 161 -12.18 19.17 -18.53
N SER A 162 -11.99 18.02 -17.86
CA SER A 162 -13.08 17.24 -17.28
C SER A 162 -13.48 17.68 -15.86
N THR A 163 -12.89 18.74 -15.32
CA THR A 163 -13.23 19.27 -13.99
C THR A 163 -14.75 19.47 -13.84
N GLY A 164 -15.33 18.91 -12.78
CA GLY A 164 -16.75 19.01 -12.48
C GLY A 164 -17.61 17.84 -12.99
N GLN A 165 -17.04 16.90 -13.75
CA GLN A 165 -17.70 15.63 -14.05
C GLN A 165 -17.94 14.82 -12.76
N PRO A 166 -19.09 14.11 -12.65
CA PRO A 166 -19.48 13.40 -11.44
C PRO A 166 -18.78 12.02 -11.33
N ASP A 167 -17.47 11.98 -11.54
CA ASP A 167 -16.66 10.77 -11.36
C ASP A 167 -15.85 10.83 -10.07
N ALA A 168 -15.62 9.66 -9.49
CA ALA A 168 -14.77 9.51 -8.32
C ALA A 168 -13.77 8.36 -8.53
N PRO A 169 -12.68 8.59 -9.30
CA PRO A 169 -11.79 7.51 -9.73
C PRO A 169 -11.24 6.66 -8.59
N ARG A 170 -10.94 7.28 -7.43
CA ARG A 170 -10.49 6.57 -6.22
C ARG A 170 -11.53 5.65 -5.58
N LEU A 171 -12.80 5.81 -5.92
CA LEU A 171 -13.94 5.08 -5.35
C LEU A 171 -14.65 4.21 -6.41
N THR A 172 -14.41 4.44 -7.70
CA THR A 172 -15.01 3.68 -8.78
C THR A 172 -14.51 2.22 -8.79
N PRO A 173 -15.39 1.20 -8.88
CA PRO A 173 -14.98 -0.18 -9.06
C PRO A 173 -14.02 -0.38 -10.24
N LEU A 174 -13.06 -1.28 -10.08
CA LEU A 174 -12.14 -1.64 -11.15
C LEU A 174 -12.94 -2.30 -12.27
N GLY A 175 -12.74 -1.86 -13.51
CA GLY A 175 -13.37 -2.47 -14.69
C GLY A 175 -12.87 -3.90 -14.88
N SER A 176 -11.76 -4.07 -15.59
CA SER A 176 -11.04 -5.35 -15.59
C SER A 176 -9.56 -5.17 -15.92
N PHE A 177 -8.69 -5.86 -15.18
CA PHE A 177 -7.26 -5.92 -15.43
C PHE A 177 -6.82 -7.39 -15.43
N ARG A 178 -6.42 -7.90 -16.60
CA ARG A 178 -6.12 -9.33 -16.77
C ARG A 178 -5.03 -9.59 -17.80
N GLY A 179 -4.16 -10.57 -17.55
CA GLY A 179 -3.20 -11.09 -18.54
C GLY A 179 -2.11 -10.10 -18.94
N ASN A 180 -2.00 -8.96 -18.23
CA ASN A 180 -1.03 -7.94 -18.57
C ASN A 180 0.38 -8.35 -18.12
N VAL A 181 1.36 -7.93 -18.91
CA VAL A 181 2.77 -8.22 -18.73
C VAL A 181 3.54 -6.92 -18.53
N ALA A 182 4.42 -6.86 -17.53
CA ALA A 182 5.37 -5.77 -17.40
C ALA A 182 6.79 -6.27 -17.11
N HIS A 183 7.82 -5.68 -17.72
CA HIS A 183 9.19 -6.00 -17.32
C HIS A 183 10.22 -4.92 -17.63
N SER A 184 11.42 -5.05 -17.04
CA SER A 184 12.56 -4.16 -17.30
C SER A 184 12.29 -2.67 -17.00
N ASN A 185 11.28 -2.36 -16.19
CA ASN A 185 10.97 -0.98 -15.79
C ASN A 185 11.85 -0.54 -14.61
N ARG A 186 12.21 0.75 -14.58
CA ARG A 186 13.10 1.29 -13.54
C ARG A 186 12.43 1.36 -12.17
N ARG A 187 11.12 1.59 -12.08
CA ARG A 187 10.37 1.66 -10.82
C ARG A 187 9.57 0.39 -10.58
N ALA A 188 8.35 0.32 -11.14
CA ALA A 188 7.47 -0.82 -10.92
C ALA A 188 6.76 -1.32 -12.17
N GLY A 189 6.29 -2.57 -12.11
CA GLY A 189 5.45 -3.18 -13.13
C GLY A 189 4.03 -2.63 -13.08
N LEU A 190 3.37 -2.77 -11.93
CA LEU A 190 2.04 -2.24 -11.64
C LEU A 190 2.10 -1.31 -10.42
N GLN A 191 1.69 -0.06 -10.61
CA GLN A 191 1.61 0.99 -9.59
C GLN A 191 0.17 1.45 -9.43
N VAL A 192 -0.39 1.32 -8.23
CA VAL A 192 -1.70 1.88 -7.84
C VAL A 192 -1.48 2.82 -6.65
N ASP A 193 -1.13 4.07 -6.95
CA ASP A 193 -0.84 5.17 -6.01
C ASP A 193 -0.58 6.46 -6.80
N ASP A 194 -0.17 7.53 -6.11
CA ASP A 194 0.44 8.73 -6.69
C ASP A 194 -0.42 9.40 -7.80
N GLY A 195 -1.73 9.47 -7.58
CA GLY A 195 -2.69 10.07 -8.51
C GLY A 195 -2.50 11.58 -8.70
N PRO A 196 -2.91 12.14 -9.85
CA PRO A 196 -2.73 13.54 -10.15
C PRO A 196 -3.63 14.45 -9.29
N ARG A 197 -3.14 15.65 -9.03
CA ARG A 197 -3.88 16.79 -8.48
C ARG A 197 -4.30 17.72 -9.61
N ALA A 198 -5.26 18.60 -9.30
CA ALA A 198 -5.69 19.66 -10.22
C ALA A 198 -4.56 20.63 -10.62
N ASP A 199 -3.49 20.73 -9.82
CA ASP A 199 -2.31 21.56 -10.11
C ASP A 199 -1.26 20.86 -11.01
N GLY A 200 -1.54 19.64 -11.49
CA GLY A 200 -0.66 18.86 -12.34
C GLY A 200 0.48 18.13 -11.61
N THR A 201 0.55 18.22 -10.28
CA THR A 201 1.44 17.39 -9.45
C THR A 201 0.78 16.06 -9.09
N THR A 202 1.51 15.13 -8.49
CA THR A 202 0.98 13.85 -7.98
C THR A 202 0.91 13.82 -6.46
N GLU A 203 -0.01 13.04 -5.91
CA GLU A 203 -0.13 12.83 -4.48
C GLU A 203 -0.43 11.39 -4.10
N VAL A 204 0.02 11.03 -2.89
CA VAL A 204 -0.31 9.74 -2.27
C VAL A 204 -1.82 9.52 -2.33
N THR A 205 -2.23 8.41 -2.93
CA THR A 205 -3.61 8.12 -3.32
C THR A 205 -4.05 6.80 -2.73
N SER A 206 -5.19 6.79 -2.04
CA SER A 206 -5.81 5.55 -1.57
C SER A 206 -6.92 5.11 -2.52
N TYR A 207 -6.76 3.98 -3.19
CA TYR A 207 -7.82 3.39 -4.01
C TYR A 207 -8.76 2.53 -3.15
N THR A 208 -10.00 2.97 -2.96
CA THR A 208 -10.97 2.28 -2.09
C THR A 208 -12.29 2.09 -2.83
N PRO A 209 -12.35 1.13 -3.78
CA PRO A 209 -13.50 0.96 -4.66
C PRO A 209 -14.76 0.57 -3.88
N ARG A 210 -15.91 1.12 -4.31
CA ARG A 210 -17.21 0.99 -3.67
C ARG A 210 -18.33 0.84 -4.69
N LEU A 211 -19.36 0.08 -4.36
CA LEU A 211 -20.62 0.17 -5.10
C LEU A 211 -21.23 1.56 -4.91
N GLY A 212 -21.64 2.20 -6.01
CA GLY A 212 -22.12 3.58 -5.95
C GLY A 212 -21.04 4.51 -5.40
N ALA A 213 -19.94 4.65 -6.13
CA ALA A 213 -18.73 5.40 -5.73
C ALA A 213 -19.02 6.76 -5.07
N LEU A 214 -20.01 7.51 -5.58
CA LEU A 214 -20.45 8.80 -5.03
C LEU A 214 -21.55 8.72 -3.96
N SER A 215 -22.27 7.60 -3.85
CA SER A 215 -23.33 7.41 -2.85
C SER A 215 -22.86 6.72 -1.58
N GLY A 216 -21.55 6.41 -1.48
CA GLY A 216 -20.93 5.87 -0.27
C GLY A 216 -21.29 4.42 0.03
N GLY A 217 -21.64 3.63 -0.98
CA GLY A 217 -22.00 2.23 -0.79
C GLY A 217 -20.84 1.33 -0.35
N GLU A 218 -21.15 0.04 -0.30
CA GLU A 218 -20.26 -0.97 0.28
C GLU A 218 -18.92 -1.08 -0.46
N PRO A 219 -17.80 -1.25 0.26
CA PRO A 219 -16.51 -1.55 -0.36
C PRO A 219 -16.59 -2.81 -1.22
N VAL A 220 -15.97 -2.77 -2.40
CA VAL A 220 -15.84 -3.94 -3.28
C VAL A 220 -14.39 -4.26 -3.55
N PRO A 221 -14.03 -5.53 -3.78
CA PRO A 221 -12.67 -5.85 -4.14
C PRO A 221 -12.28 -5.31 -5.52
N ALA A 222 -11.09 -4.73 -5.65
CA ALA A 222 -10.44 -4.56 -6.95
C ALA A 222 -9.49 -5.74 -7.20
N ILE A 223 -9.76 -6.50 -8.27
CA ILE A 223 -9.03 -7.73 -8.60
C ILE A 223 -8.15 -7.48 -9.81
N PHE A 224 -6.84 -7.52 -9.60
CA PHE A 224 -5.82 -7.53 -10.65
C PHE A 224 -5.43 -8.98 -10.91
N GLU A 225 -5.79 -9.49 -12.10
CA GLU A 225 -5.69 -10.91 -12.43
C GLU A 225 -4.55 -11.21 -13.39
N ASP A 226 -3.91 -12.37 -13.20
CA ASP A 226 -2.97 -12.99 -14.15
C ASP A 226 -1.84 -12.03 -14.58
N PHE A 227 -1.39 -11.15 -13.67
CA PHE A 227 -0.31 -10.21 -13.95
C PHE A 227 1.05 -10.90 -13.95
N THR A 228 1.82 -10.73 -15.02
CA THR A 228 3.20 -11.23 -15.09
C THR A 228 4.20 -10.07 -15.04
N GLY A 229 5.11 -10.10 -14.06
CA GLY A 229 6.03 -8.99 -13.77
C GLY A 229 7.47 -9.43 -13.54
N TRP A 230 8.45 -8.94 -14.31
CA TRP A 230 9.86 -9.32 -14.06
C TRP A 230 10.92 -8.25 -14.30
N LYS A 231 12.09 -8.44 -13.68
CA LYS A 231 13.29 -7.61 -13.88
C LYS A 231 13.05 -6.11 -13.70
N HIS A 232 12.14 -5.74 -12.80
CA HIS A 232 11.98 -4.35 -12.38
C HIS A 232 13.14 -3.95 -11.46
N ARG A 233 13.70 -2.74 -11.64
CA ARG A 233 14.74 -2.19 -10.74
C ARG A 233 14.18 -1.64 -9.42
N GLY A 234 12.97 -2.05 -9.08
CA GLY A 234 12.30 -1.76 -7.83
C GLY A 234 11.38 -2.93 -7.52
N ARG A 235 10.07 -2.67 -7.49
CA ARG A 235 9.06 -3.67 -7.14
C ARG A 235 8.25 -4.11 -8.34
N ALA A 236 7.78 -5.35 -8.40
CA ALA A 236 6.86 -5.74 -9.47
C ALA A 236 5.50 -5.06 -9.29
N VAL A 237 4.99 -5.05 -8.06
CA VAL A 237 3.67 -4.49 -7.74
C VAL A 237 3.71 -3.60 -6.49
N TRP A 238 3.07 -2.44 -6.59
CA TRP A 238 2.71 -1.57 -5.47
C TRP A 238 1.22 -1.28 -5.49
N LEU A 239 0.51 -1.64 -4.42
CA LEU A 239 -0.91 -1.33 -4.27
C LEU A 239 -1.15 -0.49 -3.01
N ARG A 240 -1.78 0.69 -3.15
CA ARG A 240 -2.25 1.50 -2.03
C ARG A 240 -3.76 1.65 -2.05
N GLY A 241 -4.42 1.33 -0.95
CA GLY A 241 -5.88 1.38 -0.89
C GLY A 241 -6.52 0.40 0.07
N THR A 242 -7.68 -0.14 -0.30
CA THR A 242 -8.40 -1.15 0.49
C THR A 242 -9.02 -2.20 -0.43
N ALA A 243 -9.13 -3.44 0.04
CA ALA A 243 -9.81 -4.54 -0.65
C ALA A 243 -9.18 -4.93 -2.00
N HIS A 244 -7.85 -4.87 -2.11
CA HIS A 244 -7.17 -5.27 -3.34
C HIS A 244 -6.87 -6.77 -3.36
N ARG A 245 -6.97 -7.38 -4.55
CA ARG A 245 -6.53 -8.76 -4.80
C ARG A 245 -5.55 -8.74 -5.96
N LEU A 246 -4.35 -9.27 -5.74
CA LEU A 246 -3.46 -9.64 -6.82
C LEU A 246 -3.52 -11.17 -6.94
N ARG A 247 -4.27 -11.66 -7.93
CA ARG A 247 -4.59 -13.08 -8.08
C ARG A 247 -3.92 -13.66 -9.31
N GLY A 248 -3.33 -14.86 -9.21
CA GLY A 248 -2.75 -15.55 -10.37
C GLY A 248 -1.45 -14.92 -10.88
N ALA A 249 -0.80 -14.07 -10.09
CA ALA A 249 0.37 -13.33 -10.54
C ALA A 249 1.62 -14.21 -10.64
N VAL A 250 2.46 -13.94 -11.64
CA VAL A 250 3.79 -14.54 -11.79
C VAL A 250 4.84 -13.44 -11.74
N LEU A 251 5.60 -13.38 -10.66
CA LEU A 251 6.57 -12.30 -10.40
C LEU A 251 7.97 -12.88 -10.32
N ALA A 252 8.93 -12.40 -11.12
CA ALA A 252 10.28 -12.97 -11.16
C ALA A 252 11.40 -11.93 -11.21
N ASP A 253 12.55 -12.20 -10.59
CA ASP A 253 13.78 -11.39 -10.74
C ASP A 253 13.58 -9.89 -10.40
N ASN A 254 12.71 -9.59 -9.44
CA ASN A 254 12.46 -8.23 -8.98
C ASN A 254 13.20 -7.98 -7.66
N MET A 255 13.58 -6.73 -7.36
CA MET A 255 14.13 -6.43 -6.03
C MET A 255 13.08 -6.71 -4.95
N ILE A 256 11.82 -6.40 -5.22
CA ILE A 256 10.67 -6.79 -4.40
C ILE A 256 9.58 -7.36 -5.33
N GLY A 257 8.96 -8.50 -5.00
CA GLY A 257 7.83 -9.01 -5.76
C GLY A 257 6.61 -8.09 -5.61
N ALA A 258 5.98 -8.06 -4.45
CA ALA A 258 4.84 -7.18 -4.19
C ALA A 258 4.91 -6.49 -2.81
N THR A 259 4.51 -5.22 -2.76
CA THR A 259 4.33 -4.45 -1.52
C THR A 259 2.94 -3.83 -1.50
N PHE A 260 2.19 -3.99 -0.40
CA PHE A 260 0.86 -3.38 -0.25
C PHE A 260 0.84 -2.37 0.90
N ALA A 261 0.60 -1.10 0.56
CA ALA A 261 0.28 -0.03 1.50
C ALA A 261 -1.24 0.05 1.66
N SER A 262 -1.87 -1.03 2.12
CA SER A 262 -3.28 -1.28 1.90
C SER A 262 -3.93 -2.03 3.06
N SER A 263 -5.27 -2.04 3.12
CA SER A 263 -6.00 -2.81 4.13
C SER A 263 -6.97 -3.81 3.50
N GLU A 264 -7.09 -4.96 4.13
CA GLU A 264 -7.89 -6.09 3.64
C GLU A 264 -7.47 -6.50 2.23
N SER A 265 -6.15 -6.57 1.96
CA SER A 265 -5.58 -6.73 0.61
C SER A 265 -4.59 -7.89 0.53
N TRP A 266 -4.78 -8.77 -0.45
CA TRP A 266 -4.13 -10.09 -0.48
C TRP A 266 -3.41 -10.39 -1.79
N LEU A 267 -2.24 -11.03 -1.68
CA LEU A 267 -1.59 -11.76 -2.77
C LEU A 267 -2.12 -13.19 -2.73
N GLU A 268 -2.72 -13.65 -3.82
CA GLU A 268 -3.44 -14.93 -3.87
C GLU A 268 -3.03 -15.74 -5.09
N ASP A 269 -2.89 -17.06 -4.92
CA ASP A 269 -2.75 -18.00 -6.04
C ASP A 269 -1.57 -17.64 -6.96
N ALA A 270 -0.43 -17.26 -6.38
CA ALA A 270 0.67 -16.62 -7.09
C ALA A 270 1.95 -17.45 -7.07
N LEU A 271 2.78 -17.23 -8.09
CA LEU A 271 4.16 -17.73 -8.17
C LEU A 271 5.12 -16.55 -8.10
N VAL A 272 6.00 -16.55 -7.10
CA VAL A 272 7.00 -15.50 -6.91
C VAL A 272 8.39 -16.13 -6.92
N ILE A 273 9.22 -15.73 -7.86
CA ILE A 273 10.56 -16.28 -8.09
C ILE A 273 11.57 -15.19 -7.74
N GLY A 274 12.42 -15.46 -6.75
CA GLY A 274 13.49 -14.55 -6.36
C GLY A 274 14.50 -14.40 -7.49
N GLU A 275 15.12 -15.52 -7.86
CA GLU A 275 16.13 -15.54 -8.93
C GLU A 275 15.96 -16.71 -9.87
N THR A 276 15.85 -16.39 -11.16
CA THR A 276 15.93 -17.35 -12.25
C THR A 276 17.40 -17.59 -12.65
N ALA A 277 17.63 -18.56 -13.54
CA ALA A 277 18.95 -18.75 -14.15
C ALA A 277 19.40 -17.56 -15.03
N ASN A 278 18.50 -16.62 -15.32
CA ASN A 278 18.75 -15.47 -16.18
C ASN A 278 19.32 -14.27 -15.39
N GLN A 279 20.49 -14.48 -14.76
CA GLN A 279 21.15 -13.55 -13.81
C GLN A 279 21.80 -12.32 -14.46
N THR A 280 21.49 -12.00 -15.72
CA THR A 280 22.07 -10.83 -16.38
C THR A 280 21.48 -9.54 -15.76
N ALA A 281 22.24 -8.98 -14.81
CA ALA A 281 22.01 -7.73 -14.08
C ALA A 281 20.91 -7.76 -13.01
N ILE A 282 21.26 -8.26 -11.81
CA ILE A 282 20.59 -7.85 -10.57
C ILE A 282 20.90 -6.35 -10.38
N PRO A 283 19.88 -5.47 -10.29
CA PRO A 283 20.08 -4.01 -10.32
C PRO A 283 20.95 -3.46 -9.17
N ASP A 284 21.01 -4.17 -8.05
CA ASP A 284 21.86 -3.91 -6.90
C ASP A 284 22.23 -5.26 -6.23
N PRO A 285 23.51 -5.67 -6.23
CA PRO A 285 23.92 -6.96 -5.68
C PRO A 285 23.83 -7.02 -4.15
N THR A 286 23.56 -5.90 -3.47
CA THR A 286 23.48 -5.79 -2.00
C THR A 286 22.04 -5.63 -1.49
N PHE A 287 21.08 -5.30 -2.36
CA PHE A 287 19.71 -5.08 -1.94
C PHE A 287 19.05 -6.39 -1.49
N PRO A 288 18.48 -6.48 -0.27
CA PRO A 288 17.83 -7.68 0.23
C PRO A 288 16.53 -7.97 -0.53
N ILE A 289 16.58 -8.98 -1.41
CA ILE A 289 15.41 -9.33 -2.24
C ILE A 289 14.31 -9.97 -1.39
N ARG A 290 13.06 -9.63 -1.69
CA ARG A 290 11.91 -10.22 -1.01
C ARG A 290 10.75 -10.53 -1.94
N GLY A 291 10.12 -11.68 -1.74
CA GLY A 291 8.97 -12.08 -2.53
C GLY A 291 7.75 -11.20 -2.23
N TYR A 292 7.34 -11.17 -0.97
CA TYR A 292 6.24 -10.34 -0.47
C TYR A 292 6.71 -9.45 0.67
N GLU A 293 6.44 -8.15 0.55
CA GLU A 293 6.78 -7.12 1.53
C GLU A 293 5.52 -6.65 2.25
N PHE A 294 5.35 -7.07 3.50
CA PHE A 294 4.33 -6.53 4.40
C PHE A 294 4.60 -5.05 4.64
N TYR A 295 3.54 -4.24 4.58
CA TYR A 295 3.62 -2.81 4.89
C TYR A 295 2.32 -2.33 5.56
N ASP A 296 2.14 -1.01 5.66
CA ASP A 296 1.04 -0.34 6.37
C ASP A 296 -0.34 -0.90 5.98
N GLY A 297 -1.13 -1.20 7.02
CA GLY A 297 -2.46 -1.79 6.91
C GLY A 297 -2.49 -3.31 7.07
N THR A 298 -3.66 -3.91 6.83
CA THR A 298 -3.86 -5.37 6.96
C THR A 298 -3.69 -6.06 5.62
N VAL A 299 -2.58 -6.78 5.48
CA VAL A 299 -2.16 -7.37 4.22
C VAL A 299 -1.61 -8.78 4.45
N GLY A 300 -1.63 -9.60 3.41
CA GLY A 300 -1.26 -11.01 3.55
C GLY A 300 -1.06 -11.72 2.23
N ALA A 301 -0.42 -12.87 2.33
CA ALA A 301 -0.18 -13.77 1.21
C ALA A 301 -0.85 -15.11 1.51
N ARG A 302 -1.63 -15.64 0.55
CA ARG A 302 -2.23 -16.97 0.65
C ARG A 302 -2.08 -17.78 -0.62
N ARG A 303 -1.79 -19.09 -0.49
CA ARG A 303 -1.60 -19.99 -1.64
C ARG A 303 -0.55 -19.43 -2.60
N VAL A 304 0.61 -19.05 -2.05
CA VAL A 304 1.72 -18.47 -2.82
C VAL A 304 2.89 -19.42 -2.79
N THR A 305 3.45 -19.71 -3.97
CA THR A 305 4.70 -20.46 -4.10
C THR A 305 5.85 -19.48 -4.26
N PHE A 306 6.81 -19.53 -3.35
CA PHE A 306 8.05 -18.76 -3.45
C PHE A 306 9.21 -19.68 -3.86
N VAL A 307 9.93 -19.28 -4.91
CA VAL A 307 11.01 -20.07 -5.52
C VAL A 307 12.31 -19.29 -5.53
N ASN A 308 13.43 -19.92 -5.17
CA ASN A 308 14.79 -19.37 -5.30
C ASN A 308 15.03 -18.04 -4.55
N PHE A 309 14.61 -17.96 -3.29
CA PHE A 309 14.98 -16.87 -2.37
C PHE A 309 16.12 -17.32 -1.46
N MET A 310 17.30 -17.55 -2.05
CA MET A 310 18.47 -18.04 -1.32
C MET A 310 19.37 -16.88 -0.90
N PRO A 311 19.57 -16.63 0.41
CA PRO A 311 20.46 -15.57 0.86
C PRO A 311 21.91 -15.91 0.51
N THR A 312 22.72 -14.88 0.27
CA THR A 312 24.18 -14.99 0.14
C THR A 312 24.85 -14.21 1.26
N ALA A 313 26.17 -14.38 1.43
CA ALA A 313 26.94 -13.58 2.39
C ALA A 313 26.85 -12.06 2.15
N GLN A 314 26.53 -11.64 0.93
CA GLN A 314 26.47 -10.23 0.52
C GLN A 314 25.05 -9.66 0.54
N ARG A 315 24.03 -10.53 0.50
CA ARG A 315 22.64 -10.10 0.26
C ARG A 315 21.65 -11.06 0.91
N PRO A 316 20.84 -10.59 1.87
CA PRO A 316 19.70 -11.34 2.36
C PRO A 316 18.69 -11.61 1.23
N ALA A 317 17.97 -12.73 1.33
CA ALA A 317 16.86 -13.05 0.46
C ALA A 317 15.80 -13.77 1.29
N SER A 318 14.52 -13.46 1.05
CA SER A 318 13.42 -14.19 1.69
C SER A 318 12.13 -14.18 0.88
N ALA A 319 11.29 -15.20 1.10
CA ALA A 319 9.94 -15.22 0.58
C ALA A 319 9.09 -14.08 1.18
N LEU A 320 9.15 -13.91 2.50
CA LEU A 320 8.38 -12.92 3.26
C LEU A 320 9.31 -11.95 4.00
N GLY A 321 8.93 -10.67 4.06
CA GLY A 321 9.62 -9.64 4.82
C GLY A 321 8.76 -8.39 5.02
N TYR A 322 9.25 -7.41 5.78
CA TYR A 322 8.55 -6.12 5.97
C TYR A 322 9.20 -4.99 5.16
N ASN A 323 8.50 -3.89 4.92
CA ASN A 323 9.16 -2.68 4.44
C ASN A 323 10.25 -2.27 5.44
N ARG A 324 11.47 -2.13 4.93
CA ARG A 324 12.73 -2.03 5.72
C ARG A 324 12.87 -0.76 6.54
N ASN A 325 12.02 0.23 6.29
CA ASN A 325 12.09 1.53 6.92
C ASN A 325 10.67 2.06 7.13
N ASN A 326 9.97 1.49 8.11
CA ASN A 326 8.56 1.74 8.32
C ASN A 326 8.29 2.48 9.64
N SER A 327 7.75 3.69 9.53
CA SER A 327 7.28 4.45 10.69
C SER A 327 5.77 4.30 10.96
N PHE A 328 5.04 3.61 10.08
CA PHE A 328 3.58 3.52 10.08
C PHE A 328 3.10 2.22 10.73
N ALA A 329 1.81 2.22 11.09
CA ALA A 329 1.21 1.15 11.86
C ALA A 329 1.27 -0.20 11.15
N ILE A 330 1.83 -1.21 11.83
CA ILE A 330 1.72 -2.60 11.39
C ILE A 330 0.44 -3.21 11.94
N SER A 331 -0.36 -3.81 11.06
CA SER A 331 -1.50 -4.61 11.50
C SER A 331 -1.03 -5.94 12.07
N THR A 332 -1.49 -6.27 13.28
CA THR A 332 -1.27 -7.58 13.87
C THR A 332 -2.12 -8.68 13.24
N ALA A 333 -3.00 -8.32 12.29
CA ALA A 333 -3.77 -9.25 11.48
C ALA A 333 -3.10 -9.58 10.15
N ASN A 334 -1.87 -9.11 9.91
CA ASN A 334 -1.08 -9.57 8.76
C ASN A 334 -0.84 -11.07 8.85
N PHE A 335 -0.83 -11.76 7.70
CA PHE A 335 -0.73 -13.23 7.71
C PHE A 335 -0.01 -13.84 6.50
N GLY A 336 0.45 -15.07 6.70
CA GLY A 336 0.78 -16.05 5.66
C GLY A 336 -0.08 -17.30 5.82
N GLU A 337 -0.55 -17.87 4.72
CA GLU A 337 -1.40 -19.08 4.69
C GLU A 337 -1.11 -19.90 3.43
N ALA A 338 -1.03 -21.23 3.52
CA ALA A 338 -0.77 -22.12 2.40
C ALA A 338 0.45 -21.68 1.56
N ILE A 339 1.55 -21.32 2.22
CA ILE A 339 2.80 -20.90 1.60
C ILE A 339 3.61 -22.13 1.19
N ALA A 340 4.06 -22.17 -0.07
CA ALA A 340 4.99 -23.19 -0.55
C ALA A 340 6.37 -22.56 -0.77
N LEU A 341 7.42 -23.22 -0.26
CA LEU A 341 8.80 -22.75 -0.36
C LEU A 341 9.62 -23.76 -1.16
N VAL A 342 10.25 -23.30 -2.25
CA VAL A 342 11.13 -24.13 -3.09
C VAL A 342 12.47 -23.42 -3.21
N ASN A 343 13.51 -23.94 -2.55
CA ASN A 343 14.83 -23.29 -2.46
C ASN A 343 14.70 -21.83 -1.99
N ALA A 344 14.00 -21.61 -0.87
CA ALA A 344 13.70 -20.28 -0.38
C ALA A 344 13.88 -20.21 1.13
N ASN A 345 14.59 -19.18 1.59
CA ASN A 345 14.50 -18.75 2.97
C ASN A 345 13.10 -18.16 3.20
N ALA A 346 12.39 -18.63 4.22
CA ALA A 346 11.00 -18.26 4.42
C ALA A 346 10.84 -16.78 4.79
N VAL A 347 11.63 -16.31 5.74
CA VAL A 347 11.51 -14.97 6.32
C VAL A 347 12.89 -14.35 6.48
N TRP A 348 12.97 -13.03 6.31
CA TRP A 348 14.09 -12.23 6.81
C TRP A 348 13.55 -10.86 7.23
N LEU A 349 13.78 -10.47 8.48
CA LEU A 349 13.38 -9.17 9.01
C LEU A 349 14.61 -8.34 9.35
N GLU A 350 14.61 -7.06 8.98
CA GLU A 350 15.66 -6.14 9.36
C GLU A 350 15.65 -5.86 10.88
N ASP A 351 16.81 -5.50 11.43
CA ASP A 351 16.87 -4.98 12.80
C ASP A 351 16.06 -3.68 12.89
N PRO A 352 15.16 -3.55 13.87
CA PRO A 352 14.31 -2.36 13.96
C PRO A 352 15.11 -1.08 14.16
N HIS A 353 14.87 -0.08 13.31
CA HIS A 353 15.47 1.24 13.53
C HIS A 353 14.86 1.91 14.77
N ALA A 354 15.70 2.60 15.54
CA ALA A 354 15.27 3.26 16.77
C ALA A 354 14.16 4.30 16.53
N ASP A 355 14.18 4.99 15.38
CA ASP A 355 13.25 6.03 14.98
C ASP A 355 12.05 5.53 14.14
N ARG A 356 11.83 4.20 14.07
CA ARG A 356 10.79 3.58 13.23
C ARG A 356 9.87 2.67 14.04
N ASP A 357 8.74 3.21 14.47
CA ASP A 357 7.76 2.47 15.28
C ASP A 357 7.13 1.28 14.55
N GLY A 358 7.01 1.35 13.21
CA GLY A 358 6.52 0.25 12.38
C GLY A 358 7.46 -0.94 12.38
N ASP A 359 8.77 -0.72 12.26
CA ASP A 359 9.79 -1.76 12.35
C ASP A 359 9.71 -2.48 13.71
N LYS A 360 9.61 -1.70 14.81
CA LYS A 360 9.54 -2.23 16.18
C LYS A 360 8.26 -3.02 16.46
N ALA A 361 7.18 -2.76 15.71
CA ALA A 361 5.88 -3.40 15.87
C ALA A 361 5.61 -4.53 14.86
N ALA A 362 6.57 -4.90 14.01
CA ALA A 362 6.35 -5.82 12.91
C ALA A 362 6.04 -7.26 13.38
N VAL A 363 4.82 -7.73 13.09
CA VAL A 363 4.35 -9.09 13.39
C VAL A 363 3.39 -9.59 12.30
N PHE A 364 3.51 -10.86 11.91
CA PHE A 364 2.50 -11.54 11.09
C PHE A 364 2.22 -12.95 11.59
N ARG A 365 1.00 -13.43 11.36
CA ARG A 365 0.55 -14.75 11.79
C ARG A 365 0.71 -15.78 10.67
N ASP A 366 1.34 -16.90 10.98
CA ASP A 366 1.26 -18.10 10.16
C ASP A 366 -0.03 -18.85 10.52
N ILE A 367 -0.98 -18.88 9.58
CA ILE A 367 -2.32 -19.39 9.85
C ILE A 367 -2.32 -20.92 10.01
N ASP A 368 -1.61 -21.61 9.11
CA ASP A 368 -1.71 -23.06 8.93
C ASP A 368 -0.39 -23.80 9.14
N GLY A 369 0.68 -23.10 9.51
CA GLY A 369 1.99 -23.70 9.77
C GLY A 369 2.87 -23.80 8.53
N SER A 370 2.38 -23.31 7.38
CA SER A 370 3.11 -23.38 6.10
C SER A 370 4.39 -22.55 6.08
N VAL A 371 4.55 -21.59 7.00
CA VAL A 371 5.76 -20.76 7.12
C VAL A 371 6.68 -21.25 8.23
N THR A 372 6.11 -21.49 9.42
CA THR A 372 6.83 -21.74 10.68
C THR A 372 6.95 -23.21 11.03
N GLY A 373 6.24 -24.09 10.33
CA GLY A 373 6.11 -25.51 10.62
C GLY A 373 5.01 -25.84 11.64
N GLU A 374 4.41 -24.84 12.29
CA GLU A 374 3.38 -25.03 13.31
C GLU A 374 2.20 -24.04 13.13
N PRO A 375 0.95 -24.52 13.06
CA PRO A 375 -0.20 -23.64 12.87
C PRO A 375 -0.37 -22.60 13.97
N GLY A 376 -0.76 -21.39 13.56
CA GLY A 376 -1.18 -20.32 14.46
C GLY A 376 -0.05 -19.58 15.17
N ARG A 377 1.23 -19.88 14.88
CA ARG A 377 2.39 -19.14 15.40
C ARG A 377 2.48 -17.73 14.79
N THR A 378 3.12 -16.82 15.51
CA THR A 378 3.39 -15.46 15.03
C THR A 378 4.88 -15.26 14.82
N VAL A 379 5.27 -14.75 13.66
CA VAL A 379 6.63 -14.30 13.39
C VAL A 379 6.73 -12.82 13.77
N VAL A 380 7.72 -12.48 14.58
CA VAL A 380 7.89 -11.12 15.12
C VAL A 380 9.31 -10.60 14.87
N ALA A 381 9.42 -9.29 14.64
CA ALA A 381 10.72 -8.63 14.53
C ALA A 381 11.57 -8.80 15.79
N ASN A 382 12.88 -8.61 15.64
CA ASN A 382 13.84 -8.64 16.74
C ASN A 382 13.70 -7.39 17.64
N ALA A 383 12.57 -7.27 18.33
CA ALA A 383 12.20 -6.16 19.19
C ALA A 383 11.87 -6.69 20.60
N PRO A 384 12.54 -6.21 21.67
CA PRO A 384 12.42 -6.81 23.00
C PRO A 384 11.00 -6.90 23.57
N LEU A 385 10.13 -5.94 23.25
CA LEU A 385 8.75 -5.93 23.75
C LEU A 385 7.87 -7.01 23.10
N LEU A 386 8.24 -7.47 21.89
CA LEU A 386 7.51 -8.54 21.21
C LEU A 386 7.87 -9.92 21.73
N VAL A 387 9.08 -10.11 22.29
CA VAL A 387 9.63 -11.44 22.58
C VAL A 387 9.32 -11.88 24.01
N GLY A 388 8.69 -13.05 24.16
CA GLY A 388 8.44 -13.71 25.44
C GLY A 388 9.32 -14.95 25.68
N PRO A 389 9.29 -15.54 26.90
CA PRO A 389 10.08 -16.72 27.23
C PRO A 389 9.80 -17.95 26.37
N SER A 390 8.60 -18.02 25.78
CA SER A 390 8.17 -19.13 24.93
C SER A 390 8.47 -18.91 23.44
N CYS A 391 9.07 -17.77 23.07
CA CYS A 391 9.47 -17.49 21.70
C CYS A 391 10.78 -18.21 21.36
N THR A 392 10.89 -18.67 20.12
CA THR A 392 12.08 -19.35 19.59
C THR A 392 12.78 -18.46 18.58
N TRP A 393 14.08 -18.21 18.77
CA TRP A 393 14.91 -17.48 17.81
C TRP A 393 15.18 -18.31 16.55
N ARG A 394 15.12 -17.66 15.38
CA ARG A 394 15.53 -18.21 14.08
C ARG A 394 16.58 -17.29 13.48
N ALA A 395 17.85 -17.69 13.58
CA ALA A 395 18.98 -16.88 13.15
C ALA A 395 18.94 -16.58 11.64
N GLU A 396 18.54 -17.58 10.85
CA GLU A 396 18.36 -17.50 9.40
C GLU A 396 17.27 -16.52 8.96
N TRP A 397 16.40 -16.10 9.90
CA TRP A 397 15.32 -15.14 9.63
C TRP A 397 15.52 -13.78 10.29
N ASN A 398 16.56 -13.63 11.13
CA ASN A 398 16.72 -12.51 12.04
C ASN A 398 15.42 -12.16 12.79
N SER A 399 14.69 -13.19 13.23
CA SER A 399 13.35 -13.01 13.82
C SER A 399 13.00 -14.12 14.81
N TRP A 400 11.90 -13.91 15.53
CA TRP A 400 11.39 -14.83 16.53
C TRP A 400 10.07 -15.46 16.09
N ILE A 401 9.88 -16.73 16.43
CA ILE A 401 8.60 -17.43 16.33
C ILE A 401 7.99 -17.53 17.72
N CYS A 402 6.80 -16.94 17.90
CA CYS A 402 6.12 -16.86 19.19
C CYS A 402 4.79 -17.62 19.18
N PRO A 403 4.42 -18.34 20.27
CA PRO A 403 3.07 -18.90 20.46
C PRO A 403 1.96 -17.86 20.49
N GLU A 404 2.27 -16.67 20.96
CA GLU A 404 1.28 -15.67 21.30
C GLU A 404 0.63 -15.06 20.05
N ARG A 405 -0.64 -14.69 20.18
CA ARG A 405 -1.29 -13.75 19.27
C ARG A 405 -1.02 -12.33 19.75
N TYR A 406 -0.92 -11.40 18.79
CA TYR A 406 -0.72 -9.98 19.06
C TYR A 406 -1.96 -9.19 18.67
N VAL A 407 -2.21 -8.11 19.40
CA VAL A 407 -3.24 -7.10 19.14
C VAL A 407 -2.56 -5.74 19.01
N GLN A 408 -3.23 -4.78 18.38
CA GLN A 408 -2.65 -3.46 18.17
C GLN A 408 -3.09 -2.53 19.30
N LEU A 409 -2.12 -2.03 20.07
CA LEU A 409 -2.33 -0.93 21.01
C LEU A 409 -1.93 0.37 20.32
N GLN A 410 -2.85 1.33 20.28
CA GLN A 410 -2.61 2.69 19.82
C GLN A 410 -2.80 3.66 20.99
N VAL A 411 -1.84 4.55 21.17
CA VAL A 411 -1.94 5.72 22.04
C VAL A 411 -2.13 6.93 21.12
N ARG A 412 -3.20 7.70 21.30
CA ARG A 412 -3.43 8.91 20.51
C ARG A 412 -4.06 10.03 21.30
N SER A 413 -4.03 11.25 20.75
CA SER A 413 -4.86 12.36 21.22
C SER A 413 -5.70 12.89 20.07
N ASP A 414 -7.02 12.84 20.21
CA ASP A 414 -7.95 13.44 19.23
C ASP A 414 -8.01 14.97 19.40
N ALA A 415 -7.46 15.51 20.50
CA ALA A 415 -7.27 16.94 20.73
C ALA A 415 -5.98 17.50 20.09
N GLY A 416 -5.20 16.65 19.40
CA GLY A 416 -3.96 17.04 18.73
C GLY A 416 -2.74 17.13 19.64
N GLU A 417 -2.85 16.74 20.92
CA GLU A 417 -1.73 16.73 21.85
C GLU A 417 -0.69 15.69 21.42
N ALA A 418 0.60 16.01 21.61
CA ALA A 418 1.66 15.03 21.40
C ALA A 418 1.54 13.92 22.46
N VAL A 419 1.55 12.68 22.00
CA VAL A 419 1.60 11.48 22.87
C VAL A 419 2.93 10.76 22.74
N ALA A 420 3.68 11.04 21.68
CA ALA A 420 5.04 10.58 21.47
C ALA A 420 6.02 11.78 21.58
N PRO A 421 7.29 11.56 21.98
CA PRO A 421 7.87 10.27 22.30
C PRO A 421 7.38 9.69 23.63
N LEU A 422 7.26 8.36 23.69
CA LEU A 422 6.93 7.62 24.90
C LEU A 422 7.75 6.34 25.00
N THR A 423 7.86 5.77 26.19
CA THR A 423 8.44 4.45 26.42
C THR A 423 7.34 3.49 26.86
N LEU A 424 7.27 2.33 26.23
CA LEU A 424 6.36 1.25 26.59
C LEU A 424 7.16 0.08 27.18
N ALA A 425 6.82 -0.35 28.38
CA ALA A 425 7.44 -1.50 29.05
C ALA A 425 6.39 -2.55 29.40
N ARG A 426 6.67 -3.83 29.19
CA ARG A 426 5.77 -4.93 29.59
C ARG A 426 6.01 -5.28 31.06
N GLY A 427 4.93 -5.52 31.79
CA GLY A 427 4.96 -5.71 33.25
C GLY A 427 5.64 -6.98 33.76
N ASP A 428 6.19 -7.82 32.88
CA ASP A 428 6.95 -9.03 33.21
C ASP A 428 8.47 -8.82 33.22
N GLY A 429 8.93 -7.57 33.15
CA GLY A 429 10.35 -7.23 33.20
C GLY A 429 11.06 -7.25 31.84
N SER A 430 10.32 -7.42 30.74
CA SER A 430 10.86 -7.24 29.38
C SER A 430 11.46 -5.85 29.20
N ALA A 431 12.51 -5.75 28.37
CA ALA A 431 13.12 -4.46 28.08
C ALA A 431 12.11 -3.49 27.44
N ALA A 432 12.18 -2.24 27.88
CA ALA A 432 11.28 -1.20 27.42
C ALA A 432 11.59 -0.80 25.97
N THR A 433 10.57 -0.41 25.22
CA THR A 433 10.69 0.07 23.85
C THR A 433 10.32 1.54 23.79
N ALA A 434 11.25 2.38 23.33
CA ALA A 434 10.97 3.77 23.01
C ALA A 434 10.17 3.85 21.71
N LEU A 435 9.13 4.66 21.68
CA LEU A 435 8.29 4.96 20.52
C LEU A 435 8.41 6.45 20.22
N VAL A 436 8.64 6.78 18.95
CA VAL A 436 8.84 8.16 18.49
C VAL A 436 7.59 8.77 17.85
N GLY A 437 6.58 7.94 17.57
CA GLY A 437 5.33 8.33 16.93
C GLY A 437 5.41 8.32 15.41
N ILE A 438 4.27 8.59 14.78
CA ILE A 438 4.19 8.68 13.32
C ILE A 438 4.81 10.01 12.85
N PRO A 439 5.68 10.02 11.82
CA PRO A 439 6.26 11.24 11.26
C PRO A 439 5.18 12.26 10.89
N ASN A 440 5.40 13.52 11.31
CA ASN A 440 4.45 14.64 11.14
C ASN A 440 3.08 14.44 11.82
N ALA A 441 2.93 13.42 12.66
CA ALA A 441 1.72 13.13 13.43
C ALA A 441 2.07 12.64 14.86
N PRO A 442 2.70 13.50 15.69
CA PRO A 442 3.19 13.13 17.04
C PRO A 442 2.06 12.82 18.03
N SER A 443 0.80 13.07 17.64
CA SER A 443 -0.40 12.74 18.40
C SER A 443 -0.80 11.26 18.29
N ARG A 444 0.04 10.41 17.68
CA ARG A 444 -0.21 8.96 17.51
C ARG A 444 1.08 8.15 17.69
N ALA A 445 1.00 7.13 18.53
CA ALA A 445 1.98 6.04 18.62
C ALA A 445 1.24 4.70 18.63
N PHE A 446 1.89 3.65 18.17
CA PHE A 446 1.30 2.30 18.12
C PHE A 446 2.34 1.25 18.48
N MET A 447 1.87 0.11 18.95
CA MET A 447 2.72 -1.05 19.20
C MET A 447 1.90 -2.34 19.14
N SER A 448 2.51 -3.39 18.60
CA SER A 448 1.97 -4.75 18.69
C SER A 448 2.19 -5.27 20.11
N VAL A 449 1.12 -5.69 20.77
CA VAL A 449 1.15 -6.14 22.17
C VAL A 449 0.44 -7.49 22.33
N VAL A 450 0.86 -8.26 23.31
CA VAL A 450 0.23 -9.53 23.68
C VAL A 450 -0.97 -9.25 24.60
N PRO A 451 -2.19 -9.74 24.28
CA PRO A 451 -3.35 -9.64 25.16
C PRO A 451 -3.15 -10.48 26.44
N GLY A 452 -3.82 -10.10 27.51
CA GLY A 452 -3.67 -10.69 28.85
C GLY A 452 -2.45 -10.18 29.63
N ARG A 453 -1.71 -9.20 29.09
CA ARG A 453 -0.52 -8.60 29.74
C ARG A 453 -0.78 -7.16 30.18
N GLY A 454 0.06 -6.69 31.11
CA GLY A 454 0.11 -5.29 31.53
C GLY A 454 1.28 -4.54 30.90
N TYR A 455 1.06 -3.27 30.55
CA TYR A 455 2.07 -2.40 29.96
C TYR A 455 2.11 -1.06 30.69
N ARG A 456 3.31 -0.56 30.92
CA ARG A 456 3.55 0.77 31.49
C ARG A 456 3.96 1.73 30.39
N VAL A 457 3.22 2.82 30.25
CA VAL A 457 3.62 3.98 29.43
C VAL A 457 4.36 4.97 30.32
N THR A 458 5.51 5.42 29.85
CA THR A 458 6.24 6.56 30.39
C THR A 458 6.31 7.63 29.31
N TRP A 459 5.75 8.80 29.55
CA TRP A 459 5.82 9.92 28.62
C TRP A 459 7.24 10.50 28.62
N ASN A 460 7.89 10.55 27.45
CA ASN A 460 9.22 11.15 27.31
C ASN A 460 9.12 12.61 26.83
N GLY A 461 8.01 13.27 27.17
CA GLY A 461 7.66 14.63 26.81
C GLY A 461 6.55 15.14 27.73
N ALA A 462 5.81 16.16 27.28
CA ALA A 462 4.64 16.64 28.01
C ALA A 462 3.60 15.53 28.16
N GLN A 463 3.02 15.39 29.36
CA GLN A 463 1.96 14.41 29.59
C GLN A 463 0.67 14.91 28.93
N PRO A 464 0.04 14.15 28.02
CA PRO A 464 -1.21 14.56 27.39
C PRO A 464 -2.33 14.63 28.44
N LEU A 465 -3.20 15.64 28.33
CA LEU A 465 -4.39 15.76 29.16
C LEU A 465 -5.53 14.91 28.63
N ARG A 466 -5.56 14.66 27.31
CA ARG A 466 -6.60 13.88 26.63
C ARG A 466 -6.06 12.67 25.87
N PRO A 467 -5.33 11.75 26.53
CA PRO A 467 -4.90 10.52 25.89
C PRO A 467 -6.09 9.60 25.67
N ARG A 468 -6.10 8.98 24.50
CA ARG A 468 -7.04 7.96 24.05
C ARG A 468 -6.26 6.70 23.72
N LEU A 469 -6.52 5.64 24.48
CA LEU A 469 -5.94 4.32 24.29
C LEU A 469 -6.92 3.47 23.50
N VAL A 470 -6.48 2.93 22.36
CA VAL A 470 -7.29 2.10 21.48
C VAL A 470 -6.64 0.72 21.38
N LEU A 471 -7.42 -0.33 21.62
CA LEU A 471 -7.04 -1.69 21.32
C LEU A 471 -7.84 -2.18 20.11
N SER A 472 -7.16 -2.65 19.07
CA SER A 472 -7.77 -3.14 17.83
C SER A 472 -7.12 -4.45 17.37
N ARG A 473 -7.69 -5.07 16.32
CA ARG A 473 -7.28 -6.42 15.84
C ARG A 473 -7.39 -7.47 16.96
N VAL A 474 -8.49 -7.37 17.69
CA VAL A 474 -8.80 -8.11 18.91
C VAL A 474 -9.83 -9.21 18.67
N ALA A 475 -9.87 -10.18 19.58
CA ALA A 475 -10.98 -11.10 19.76
C ALA A 475 -11.84 -10.69 20.97
N GLU A 476 -13.07 -11.19 21.04
CA GLU A 476 -13.91 -11.05 22.23
C GLU A 476 -13.18 -11.57 23.47
N GLY A 477 -13.23 -10.81 24.57
CA GLY A 477 -12.56 -11.16 25.83
C GLY A 477 -11.07 -10.76 25.89
N ASP A 478 -10.48 -10.27 24.79
CA ASP A 478 -9.13 -9.72 24.84
C ASP A 478 -9.06 -8.57 25.83
N ARG A 479 -7.99 -8.56 26.63
CA ARG A 479 -7.73 -7.48 27.57
C ARG A 479 -6.28 -7.06 27.63
N VAL A 480 -6.03 -5.77 27.82
CA VAL A 480 -4.70 -5.22 28.05
C VAL A 480 -4.79 -4.20 29.19
N ARG A 481 -3.94 -4.37 30.21
CA ARG A 481 -3.80 -3.38 31.28
C ARG A 481 -2.77 -2.33 30.84
N VAL A 482 -3.08 -1.05 31.01
CA VAL A 482 -2.15 0.04 30.74
C VAL A 482 -2.04 0.94 31.97
N ASP A 483 -0.81 1.11 32.43
CA ASP A 483 -0.42 1.90 33.60
C ASP A 483 0.36 3.13 33.13
N PHE A 484 0.00 4.35 33.54
CA PHE A 484 0.70 5.55 33.09
C PHE A 484 0.55 6.72 34.07
N PRO A 485 1.53 7.65 34.12
CA PRO A 485 1.38 8.87 34.89
C PRO A 485 0.36 9.78 34.21
N TYR A 486 -0.50 10.39 35.02
CA TYR A 486 -1.53 11.31 34.56
C TYR A 486 -1.55 12.57 35.44
N PRO A 487 -1.48 13.78 34.85
CA PRO A 487 -1.13 14.99 35.61
C PRO A 487 -2.34 15.62 36.32
N ALA A 488 -3.57 15.34 35.89
CA ALA A 488 -4.76 16.03 36.40
C ALA A 488 -5.48 15.24 37.51
N THR A 489 -5.98 15.98 38.49
CA THR A 489 -6.89 15.50 39.53
C THR A 489 -7.94 16.57 39.80
N PRO A 490 -9.26 16.27 39.72
CA PRO A 490 -9.85 14.97 39.40
C PRO A 490 -9.70 14.59 37.92
N VAL A 491 -9.75 13.28 37.64
CA VAL A 491 -9.69 12.71 36.28
C VAL A 491 -11.03 12.09 35.92
N ARG A 492 -11.47 12.31 34.68
CA ARG A 492 -12.62 11.67 34.08
C ARG A 492 -12.12 10.63 33.08
N VAL A 493 -12.44 9.36 33.33
CA VAL A 493 -12.11 8.23 32.45
C VAL A 493 -13.38 7.75 31.78
N VAL A 494 -13.39 7.66 30.46
CA VAL A 494 -14.56 7.34 29.64
C VAL A 494 -14.25 6.18 28.71
N ARG A 495 -15.26 5.38 28.42
CA ARG A 495 -15.18 4.27 27.49
C ARG A 495 -16.12 4.47 26.31
N ASP A 496 -15.72 3.94 25.15
CA ASP A 496 -16.44 4.03 23.89
C ASP A 496 -17.88 3.51 23.89
N TYR A 497 -18.22 2.58 24.78
CA TYR A 497 -19.57 2.01 24.87
C TYR A 497 -20.43 2.57 26.02
N GLN A 498 -19.90 3.52 26.80
CA GLN A 498 -20.64 4.10 27.94
C GLN A 498 -21.29 5.45 27.63
N ASN A 499 -21.47 5.82 26.34
CA ASN A 499 -22.12 7.07 25.93
C ASN A 499 -21.60 8.33 26.65
N GLY A 500 -20.31 8.36 27.00
CA GLY A 500 -19.72 9.48 27.75
C GLY A 500 -19.87 9.40 29.28
N SER A 501 -20.53 8.40 29.85
CA SER A 501 -20.54 8.22 31.30
C SER A 501 -19.14 7.89 31.83
N PRO A 502 -18.66 8.58 32.89
CA PRO A 502 -17.37 8.26 33.49
C PRO A 502 -17.37 6.89 34.16
N LEU A 503 -16.25 6.17 34.04
CA LEU A 503 -16.00 4.94 34.77
C LEU A 503 -15.80 5.24 36.28
N PRO A 504 -16.39 4.43 37.18
CA PRO A 504 -16.12 4.54 38.60
C PRO A 504 -14.67 4.18 38.96
N VAL A 505 -14.18 4.76 40.06
CA VAL A 505 -12.84 4.47 40.60
C VAL A 505 -12.88 3.15 41.36
N ALA A 506 -11.88 2.30 41.14
CA ALA A 506 -11.65 1.07 41.88
C ALA A 506 -10.98 1.34 43.23
N SER A 507 -11.25 0.50 44.22
CA SER A 507 -10.63 0.59 45.55
C SER A 507 -9.18 0.10 45.59
N SER A 508 -8.79 -0.74 44.63
CA SER A 508 -7.45 -1.32 44.49
C SER A 508 -7.19 -1.74 43.04
N LEU A 509 -5.94 -2.09 42.72
CA LEU A 509 -5.60 -2.71 41.43
C LEU A 509 -6.40 -4.00 41.20
N ALA A 510 -6.50 -4.85 42.21
CA ALA A 510 -7.23 -6.12 42.13
C ALA A 510 -8.73 -5.89 41.84
N ASP A 511 -9.32 -4.84 42.44
CA ASP A 511 -10.70 -4.45 42.14
C ASP A 511 -10.87 -3.97 40.69
N ALA A 512 -9.93 -3.18 40.16
CA ALA A 512 -9.95 -2.78 38.75
C ALA A 512 -9.83 -3.99 37.81
N GLU A 513 -8.91 -4.92 38.10
CA GLU A 513 -8.70 -6.15 37.32
C GLU A 513 -9.91 -7.09 37.36
N ALA A 514 -10.54 -7.24 38.52
CA ALA A 514 -11.77 -8.02 38.69
C ALA A 514 -12.97 -7.38 37.97
N ALA A 515 -13.05 -6.04 37.93
CA ALA A 515 -14.12 -5.31 37.25
C ALA A 515 -14.03 -5.36 35.71
N GLY A 516 -13.00 -6.02 35.14
CA GLY A 516 -12.93 -6.26 33.69
C GLY A 516 -12.97 -4.98 32.85
N GLY A 517 -12.40 -3.88 33.36
CA GLY A 517 -12.38 -2.57 32.69
C GLY A 517 -13.64 -1.72 32.86
N ASP A 518 -14.58 -2.08 33.75
CA ASP A 518 -15.67 -1.19 34.17
C ASP A 518 -15.28 -0.27 35.35
N ARG A 519 -14.03 -0.38 35.84
CA ARG A 519 -13.42 0.54 36.80
C ARG A 519 -11.99 0.87 36.38
N TRP A 520 -11.50 2.00 36.86
CA TRP A 520 -10.09 2.40 36.72
C TRP A 520 -9.49 2.66 38.10
N TRP A 521 -8.18 2.54 38.26
CA TRP A 521 -7.52 2.68 39.55
C TRP A 521 -6.44 3.77 39.50
N ARG A 522 -6.30 4.54 40.59
CA ARG A 522 -5.14 5.40 40.82
C ARG A 522 -4.34 4.86 41.98
N ASP A 523 -3.09 4.53 41.73
CA ASP A 523 -2.18 4.11 42.78
C ASP A 523 -1.83 5.31 43.68
N PRO A 524 -2.19 5.30 44.97
CA PRO A 524 -1.90 6.41 45.88
C PRO A 524 -0.39 6.54 46.18
N SER A 525 0.40 5.49 45.98
CA SER A 525 1.84 5.49 46.27
C SER A 525 2.68 6.00 45.11
N THR A 526 2.28 5.69 43.87
CA THR A 526 3.03 6.08 42.66
C THR A 526 2.36 7.19 41.85
N GLY A 527 1.07 7.46 42.10
CA GLY A 527 0.27 8.40 41.32
C GLY A 527 -0.15 7.89 39.94
N LEU A 528 0.24 6.66 39.57
CA LEU A 528 -0.09 6.05 38.29
C LEU A 528 -1.59 5.79 38.17
N VAL A 529 -2.11 6.02 36.97
CA VAL A 529 -3.47 5.63 36.59
C VAL A 529 -3.39 4.32 35.82
N THR A 530 -4.22 3.36 36.23
CA THR A 530 -4.40 2.07 35.59
C THR A 530 -5.76 2.01 34.94
N VAL A 531 -5.78 1.65 33.66
CA VAL A 531 -6.99 1.32 32.90
C VAL A 531 -6.87 -0.05 32.26
N ILE A 532 -8.01 -0.71 32.07
CA ILE A 532 -8.07 -2.03 31.43
C ILE A 532 -8.89 -1.92 30.16
N LEU A 533 -8.22 -2.01 29.02
CA LEU A 533 -8.85 -2.19 27.73
C LEU A 533 -9.33 -3.63 27.67
N HIS A 534 -10.65 -3.86 27.66
CA HIS A 534 -11.29 -5.15 27.65
C HIS A 534 -12.36 -5.14 26.56
N VAL A 535 -12.25 -6.09 25.65
CA VAL A 535 -13.06 -6.17 24.44
C VAL A 535 -14.35 -6.90 24.76
N ARG A 536 -15.47 -6.19 24.61
CA ARG A 536 -16.81 -6.73 24.87
C ARG A 536 -17.31 -7.56 23.70
N SER A 537 -18.32 -8.38 23.96
CA SER A 537 -18.98 -9.17 22.92
C SER A 537 -19.48 -8.31 21.76
N GLY A 538 -19.29 -8.80 20.53
CA GLY A 538 -19.66 -8.10 19.30
C GLY A 538 -18.81 -6.88 18.93
N ARG A 539 -17.71 -6.60 19.65
CA ARG A 539 -16.83 -5.46 19.37
C ARG A 539 -15.54 -5.91 18.67
N THR A 540 -15.08 -5.10 17.71
CA THR A 540 -13.81 -5.30 16.98
C THR A 540 -12.67 -4.39 17.49
N SER A 541 -12.97 -3.56 18.49
CA SER A 541 -12.03 -2.71 19.21
C SER A 541 -12.60 -2.31 20.57
N THR A 542 -11.74 -1.77 21.43
CA THR A 542 -12.16 -1.04 22.64
C THR A 542 -11.31 0.20 22.81
N THR A 543 -11.91 1.24 23.38
CA THR A 543 -11.21 2.50 23.61
C THR A 543 -11.44 3.01 25.01
N VAL A 544 -10.39 3.53 25.64
CA VAL A 544 -10.47 4.29 26.89
C VAL A 544 -9.88 5.67 26.67
N GLU A 545 -10.63 6.70 27.03
CA GLU A 545 -10.23 8.10 26.96
C GLU A 545 -10.15 8.68 28.37
N LEU A 546 -9.15 9.51 28.60
CA LEU A 546 -9.00 10.27 29.84
C LEU A 546 -9.10 11.74 29.52
N GLN A 547 -9.64 12.52 30.44
CA GLN A 547 -9.63 13.97 30.36
C GLN A 547 -9.71 14.59 31.76
N PRO A 548 -9.31 15.86 31.93
CA PRO A 548 -9.59 16.60 33.15
C PRO A 548 -11.10 16.68 33.37
N GLN A 549 -11.52 16.65 34.63
CA GLN A 549 -12.92 16.86 35.01
C GLN A 549 -13.24 18.34 35.16
#